data_AF-A0AAD8KED7-F1
#
_entry.id   AF-A0AAD8KED7-F1
#
_cell.length_a   1.000
_cell.length_b   1.000
_cell.length_c   1.000
_cell.angle_alpha   90.00
_cell.angle_beta   90.00
_cell.angle_gamma   90.00
#
_symmetry.space_group_name_H-M   'P 1'
#
loop_
_entity.id
_entity.type
_entity.pdbx_description
1 polymer ?
#
loop_
_entity_poly.entity_id
_entity_poly.type
_entity_poly.pdbx_seq_one_letter_code
_entity_poly.pdbx_strand_id
1 'polypeptide(L)'
;MTHPAPTTFIVVDFQSSLYSKSFVNASLKSSARVQVLTNWKMNSIRKLVSCVILDLDGTLVNTDGVVSEVLKVYLGKYKKKWDGREAQKIIGKTPIEAAAAIVEDYELPLSKEDLLSEISPMFSDQWCKLKALPGAYRLIKHLRGHGVQMALASNSPRSSIEKKIGYHPTWKESFTAIVAGDEVKAGKPSPEIFLEAAKRLSVDPSKCLVIEDSLPGIAAAKAAEMEVVAVPSLPKQSHLYTAADEVINSLLDLRPEKWGLPPFEDWIDGTLPLEPWHIGGPVIKGFGRGSKVLGIPTANLSVEGYADVLSEHPAGVYFGWAKLSTRGFFKMVMSIGWNPYFNNMEKTIEPWLLHKFDEDFYGEELHLVIVGYIRPEANFPSLESLIAKIHEDGRIAENALELPLYAKYKDETYFKSIALGHNHHS
;
A
#
# COMPACT_ATOMS: atom_id res chain seq x y z
N MET A 1 -6.86 63.78 3.85
CA MET A 1 -7.69 63.19 4.92
C MET A 1 -9.13 63.25 4.47
N THR A 2 -9.64 62.15 3.91
CA THR A 2 -11.04 62.02 3.50
C THR A 2 -11.35 60.52 3.42
N HIS A 3 -12.13 60.03 4.38
CA HIS A 3 -12.87 58.77 4.24
C HIS A 3 -13.95 58.91 3.17
N PRO A 4 -14.32 57.81 2.51
CA PRO A 4 -15.71 57.57 2.16
C PRO A 4 -16.23 56.24 2.74
N ALA A 5 -17.52 56.27 3.07
CA ALA A 5 -18.32 55.14 3.54
C ALA A 5 -18.95 54.37 2.33
N PRO A 6 -19.91 53.43 2.52
CA PRO A 6 -19.76 52.01 2.21
C PRO A 6 -20.52 51.57 0.95
N THR A 7 -20.14 50.41 0.39
CA THR A 7 -20.91 49.76 -0.69
C THR A 7 -21.49 48.42 -0.24
N THR A 8 -22.81 48.38 -0.33
CA THR A 8 -23.77 47.30 -0.09
C THR A 8 -23.48 46.03 -0.88
N PHE A 9 -23.50 44.87 -0.21
CA PHE A 9 -23.59 43.56 -0.86
C PHE A 9 -25.06 43.11 -0.94
N ILE A 10 -25.51 42.83 -2.15
CA ILE A 10 -26.85 42.32 -2.46
C ILE A 10 -26.86 40.82 -2.16
N VAL A 11 -27.75 40.42 -1.23
CA VAL A 11 -28.18 39.04 -1.03
C VAL A 11 -29.23 38.73 -2.08
N VAL A 12 -29.06 37.66 -2.86
CA VAL A 12 -30.16 37.08 -3.63
C VAL A 12 -30.27 35.61 -3.28
N ASP A 13 -31.27 35.35 -2.45
CA ASP A 13 -31.87 34.06 -2.15
C ASP A 13 -32.81 33.70 -3.32
N PHE A 14 -32.83 32.44 -3.77
CA PHE A 14 -33.87 31.96 -4.69
C PHE A 14 -34.35 30.56 -4.30
N GLN A 15 -35.48 30.54 -3.61
CA GLN A 15 -36.40 29.41 -3.57
C GLN A 15 -37.18 29.28 -4.89
N SER A 16 -37.36 28.02 -5.30
CA SER A 16 -38.49 27.39 -6.00
C SER A 16 -39.26 28.13 -7.11
N SER A 17 -39.40 27.49 -8.27
CA SER A 17 -40.70 26.92 -8.68
C SER A 17 -40.66 26.14 -10.00
N LEU A 18 -41.45 25.06 -9.99
CA LEU A 18 -42.10 24.34 -11.08
C LEU A 18 -42.32 25.12 -12.39
N TYR A 19 -42.12 24.48 -13.55
CA TYR A 19 -43.16 24.35 -14.58
C TYR A 19 -42.77 23.33 -15.67
N SER A 20 -43.81 22.62 -16.12
CA SER A 20 -43.80 21.47 -17.02
C SER A 20 -43.91 21.80 -18.51
N LYS A 21 -43.60 20.79 -19.34
CA LYS A 21 -44.16 20.46 -20.67
C LYS A 21 -43.65 21.19 -21.94
N SER A 22 -42.92 20.39 -22.74
CA SER A 22 -43.07 20.14 -24.19
C SER A 22 -43.32 21.31 -25.16
N PHE A 23 -42.53 21.44 -26.24
CA PHE A 23 -43.03 21.49 -27.63
C PHE A 23 -41.88 21.42 -28.67
N VAL A 24 -41.96 20.39 -29.51
CA VAL A 24 -41.73 20.31 -30.98
C VAL A 24 -40.40 20.69 -31.66
N ASN A 25 -39.93 19.71 -32.45
CA ASN A 25 -38.99 19.75 -33.58
C ASN A 25 -38.95 21.04 -34.41
N ALA A 26 -37.74 21.54 -34.64
CA ALA A 26 -37.38 22.20 -35.90
C ALA A 26 -35.93 21.88 -36.27
N SER A 27 -35.78 21.24 -37.43
CA SER A 27 -34.49 20.94 -38.08
C SER A 27 -33.96 22.19 -38.76
N LEU A 28 -32.75 22.63 -38.40
CA LEU A 28 -31.92 23.51 -39.23
C LEU A 28 -30.48 23.01 -39.19
N LYS A 29 -30.00 22.57 -40.35
CA LYS A 29 -28.61 22.22 -40.65
C LYS A 29 -27.76 23.49 -40.65
N SER A 30 -26.72 23.55 -39.82
CA SER A 30 -25.35 23.94 -40.19
C SER A 30 -24.55 24.40 -38.95
N SER A 31 -23.58 23.61 -38.51
CA SER A 31 -22.17 24.02 -38.46
C SER A 31 -21.40 22.96 -37.67
N ALA A 32 -20.30 22.51 -38.27
CA ALA A 32 -19.36 21.62 -37.62
C ALA A 32 -18.63 22.40 -36.52
N ARG A 33 -18.97 22.13 -35.25
CA ARG A 33 -18.15 22.25 -34.05
C ARG A 33 -19.00 21.81 -32.86
N VAL A 34 -18.37 21.14 -31.89
CA VAL A 34 -18.97 20.46 -30.72
C VAL A 34 -19.45 19.03 -31.02
N GLN A 35 -18.49 18.15 -31.28
CA GLN A 35 -18.69 16.71 -31.13
C GLN A 35 -17.41 16.03 -30.60
N VAL A 36 -16.88 16.56 -29.51
CA VAL A 36 -15.98 15.84 -28.60
C VAL A 36 -16.30 16.38 -27.23
N LEU A 37 -17.16 15.70 -26.47
CA LEU A 37 -17.30 15.78 -25.00
C LEU A 37 -18.55 14.98 -24.55
N THR A 38 -18.71 13.74 -24.98
CA THR A 38 -19.70 12.83 -24.39
C THR A 38 -19.16 11.41 -24.41
N ASN A 39 -18.19 11.13 -23.55
CA ASN A 39 -17.95 9.77 -23.06
C ASN A 39 -17.29 9.73 -21.67
N TRP A 40 -17.58 10.73 -20.84
CA TRP A 40 -17.44 10.56 -19.40
C TRP A 40 -18.66 9.78 -18.96
N LYS A 41 -18.49 8.47 -18.73
CA LYS A 41 -19.39 7.71 -17.84
C LYS A 41 -19.65 8.62 -16.63
N MET A 42 -20.91 8.82 -16.27
CA MET A 42 -21.27 9.45 -15.00
C MET A 42 -20.56 8.67 -13.90
N ASN A 43 -19.39 9.15 -13.48
CA ASN A 43 -18.82 8.76 -12.21
C ASN A 43 -19.87 9.20 -11.20
N SER A 44 -20.39 8.23 -10.45
CA SER A 44 -21.13 8.50 -9.22
C SER A 44 -20.46 9.66 -8.50
N ILE A 45 -21.21 10.68 -8.09
CA ILE A 45 -20.69 11.79 -7.30
C ILE A 45 -20.11 11.17 -6.03
N ARG A 46 -18.79 10.96 -5.99
CA ARG A 46 -18.13 10.38 -4.82
C ARG A 46 -18.38 11.31 -3.64
N LYS A 47 -18.81 10.76 -2.50
CA LYS A 47 -18.98 11.54 -1.27
C LYS A 47 -17.60 12.05 -0.87
N LEU A 48 -17.49 13.37 -0.67
CA LEU A 48 -16.26 13.97 -0.17
C LEU A 48 -16.12 13.60 1.31
N VAL A 49 -15.02 12.93 1.66
CA VAL A 49 -14.72 12.56 3.04
C VAL A 49 -14.08 13.73 3.78
N SER A 50 -14.25 13.79 5.10
CA SER A 50 -13.66 14.81 5.98
C SER A 50 -12.69 14.26 7.02
N CYS A 51 -12.67 12.94 7.23
CA CYS A 51 -11.73 12.28 8.14
C CYS A 51 -11.34 10.89 7.64
N VAL A 52 -10.28 10.34 8.24
CA VAL A 52 -9.79 9.00 7.94
C VAL A 52 -9.81 8.13 9.18
N ILE A 53 -10.31 6.91 9.08
CA ILE A 53 -10.24 5.90 10.14
C ILE A 53 -9.32 4.78 9.65
N LEU A 54 -8.23 4.55 10.37
CA LEU A 54 -7.21 3.58 10.01
C LEU A 54 -7.36 2.33 10.86
N ASP A 55 -7.40 1.16 10.22
CA ASP A 55 -7.05 -0.06 10.93
C ASP A 55 -5.55 -0.07 11.30
N LEU A 56 -5.14 -0.97 12.21
CA LEU A 56 -3.77 -1.10 12.69
C LEU A 56 -3.06 -2.32 12.10
N ASP A 57 -3.61 -3.52 12.32
CA ASP A 57 -2.91 -4.80 12.20
C ASP A 57 -3.02 -5.32 10.77
N GLY A 58 -1.93 -5.28 10.00
CA GLY A 58 -1.96 -5.58 8.57
C GLY A 58 -2.22 -4.36 7.69
N THR A 59 -2.65 -3.23 8.28
CA THR A 59 -2.85 -1.94 7.58
C THR A 59 -1.72 -0.93 7.84
N LEU A 60 -1.42 -0.62 9.11
CA LEU A 60 -0.36 0.31 9.49
C LEU A 60 0.93 -0.40 9.92
N VAL A 61 0.82 -1.57 10.54
CA VAL A 61 1.96 -2.37 10.99
C VAL A 61 1.87 -3.79 10.46
N ASN A 62 3.01 -4.37 10.11
CA ASN A 62 3.08 -5.75 9.65
C ASN A 62 3.08 -6.71 10.85
N THR A 63 1.91 -7.27 11.19
CA THR A 63 1.76 -8.25 12.28
C THR A 63 1.98 -9.69 11.85
N ASP A 64 1.85 -10.00 10.56
CA ASP A 64 1.84 -11.38 10.06
C ASP A 64 3.14 -12.14 10.36
N GLY A 65 4.27 -11.44 10.29
CA GLY A 65 5.58 -12.01 10.65
C GLY A 65 5.61 -12.51 12.09
N VAL A 66 5.20 -11.67 13.03
CA VAL A 66 5.16 -12.01 14.46
C VAL A 66 4.13 -13.11 14.74
N VAL A 67 2.94 -13.05 14.11
CA VAL A 67 1.93 -14.11 14.18
C VAL A 67 2.49 -15.46 13.76
N SER A 68 3.17 -15.49 12.61
CA SER A 68 3.81 -16.71 12.10
C SER A 68 4.89 -17.24 13.06
N GLU A 69 5.75 -16.38 13.59
CA GLU A 69 6.81 -16.77 14.53
C GLU A 69 6.25 -17.34 15.84
N VAL A 70 5.30 -16.65 16.46
CA VAL A 70 4.70 -17.08 17.72
C VAL A 70 3.93 -18.39 17.54
N LEU A 71 3.14 -18.53 16.48
CA LEU A 71 2.37 -19.76 16.23
C LEU A 71 3.28 -20.95 15.89
N LYS A 72 4.38 -20.75 15.15
CA LYS A 72 5.38 -21.81 14.91
C LYS A 72 5.93 -22.37 16.22
N VAL A 73 6.28 -21.50 17.16
CA VAL A 73 6.81 -21.90 18.47
C VAL A 73 5.74 -22.55 19.33
N TYR A 74 4.56 -21.93 19.42
CA TYR A 74 3.48 -22.39 20.30
C TYR A 74 2.93 -23.76 19.87
N LEU A 75 2.62 -23.93 18.58
CA LEU A 75 2.11 -25.20 18.04
C LEU A 75 3.12 -26.35 18.15
N GLY A 76 4.42 -26.03 18.18
CA GLY A 76 5.48 -27.00 18.43
C GLY A 76 5.31 -27.77 19.74
N LYS A 77 4.73 -27.15 20.78
CA LYS A 77 4.40 -27.81 22.06
C LYS A 77 3.43 -28.98 21.89
N TYR A 78 2.57 -28.92 20.87
CA TYR A 78 1.56 -29.93 20.54
C TYR A 78 1.99 -30.83 19.38
N LYS A 79 3.26 -30.76 18.94
CA LYS A 79 3.77 -31.46 17.74
C LYS A 79 2.98 -31.11 16.46
N LYS A 80 2.36 -29.93 16.43
CA LYS A 80 1.66 -29.36 15.26
C LYS A 80 2.59 -28.34 14.59
N LYS A 81 2.44 -28.13 13.29
CA LYS A 81 3.27 -27.20 12.51
C LYS A 81 2.40 -26.09 11.95
N TRP A 82 2.73 -24.83 12.26
CA TRP A 82 2.19 -23.69 11.55
C TRP A 82 2.63 -23.74 10.09
N ASP A 83 1.68 -23.79 9.17
CA ASP A 83 1.90 -23.88 7.73
C ASP A 83 1.27 -22.73 6.94
N GLY A 84 0.65 -21.76 7.65
CA GLY A 84 0.09 -20.54 7.07
C GLY A 84 -1.15 -20.72 6.20
N ARG A 85 -1.60 -21.95 5.94
CA ARG A 85 -2.74 -22.22 5.04
C ARG A 85 -4.05 -21.60 5.56
N GLU A 86 -4.17 -21.52 6.86
CA GLU A 86 -5.36 -21.00 7.55
C GLU A 86 -5.17 -19.55 8.06
N ALA A 87 -4.13 -18.83 7.61
CA ALA A 87 -3.91 -17.43 7.99
C ALA A 87 -5.13 -16.54 7.70
N GLN A 88 -5.82 -16.79 6.58
CA GLN A 88 -7.06 -16.10 6.22
C GLN A 88 -8.19 -16.25 7.25
N LYS A 89 -8.21 -17.32 8.05
CA LYS A 89 -9.22 -17.53 9.08
C LYS A 89 -8.95 -16.74 10.34
N ILE A 90 -7.77 -16.13 10.51
CA ILE A 90 -7.42 -15.36 11.71
C ILE A 90 -7.29 -13.85 11.43
N ILE A 91 -6.99 -13.45 10.20
CA ILE A 91 -6.81 -12.05 9.81
C ILE A 91 -8.07 -11.22 10.08
N GLY A 92 -7.89 -10.05 10.70
CA GLY A 92 -8.96 -9.09 11.01
C GLY A 92 -9.97 -9.51 12.10
N LYS A 93 -9.88 -10.72 12.64
CA LYS A 93 -10.79 -11.21 13.70
C LYS A 93 -10.44 -10.65 15.07
N THR A 94 -11.37 -10.77 16.02
CA THR A 94 -11.06 -10.52 17.43
C THR A 94 -10.08 -11.58 17.96
N PRO A 95 -9.26 -11.27 18.98
CA PRO A 95 -8.32 -12.24 19.54
C PRO A 95 -8.95 -13.56 19.97
N ILE A 96 -10.17 -13.52 20.53
CA ILE A 96 -10.87 -14.71 21.00
C ILE A 96 -11.40 -15.57 19.84
N GLU A 97 -11.84 -14.95 18.75
CA GLU A 97 -12.26 -15.67 17.54
C GLU A 97 -11.06 -16.26 16.79
N ALA A 98 -9.93 -15.55 16.77
CA ALA A 98 -8.68 -16.06 16.22
C ALA A 98 -8.17 -17.26 17.04
N ALA A 99 -8.21 -17.17 18.37
CA ALA A 99 -7.88 -18.29 19.25
C ALA A 99 -8.82 -19.49 19.01
N ALA A 100 -10.12 -19.26 18.86
CA ALA A 100 -11.07 -20.31 18.52
C ALA A 100 -10.72 -21.03 17.22
N ALA A 101 -10.41 -20.27 16.15
CA ALA A 101 -10.00 -20.83 14.87
C ALA A 101 -8.72 -21.67 15.00
N ILE A 102 -7.72 -21.20 15.74
CA ILE A 102 -6.46 -21.94 15.96
C ILE A 102 -6.70 -23.24 16.74
N VAL A 103 -7.52 -23.21 17.80
CA VAL A 103 -7.87 -24.43 18.57
C VAL A 103 -8.55 -25.46 17.67
N GLU A 104 -9.51 -25.02 16.86
CA GLU A 104 -10.25 -25.88 15.93
C GLU A 104 -9.33 -26.45 14.83
N ASP A 105 -8.62 -25.59 14.10
CA ASP A 105 -7.82 -25.98 12.93
C ASP A 105 -6.66 -26.91 13.28
N TYR A 106 -6.08 -26.75 14.48
CA TYR A 106 -4.96 -27.58 14.94
C TYR A 106 -5.38 -28.67 15.93
N GLU A 107 -6.68 -28.78 16.24
CA GLU A 107 -7.26 -29.75 17.18
C GLU A 107 -6.54 -29.71 18.54
N LEU A 108 -6.36 -28.51 19.09
CA LEU A 108 -5.60 -28.33 20.32
C LEU A 108 -6.43 -28.77 21.54
N PRO A 109 -5.83 -29.47 22.52
CA PRO A 109 -6.54 -30.00 23.69
C PRO A 109 -6.71 -28.95 24.82
N LEU A 110 -7.14 -27.74 24.47
CA LEU A 110 -7.39 -26.64 25.42
C LEU A 110 -8.53 -25.74 24.91
N SER A 111 -9.08 -24.92 25.80
CA SER A 111 -10.08 -23.92 25.41
C SER A 111 -9.45 -22.76 24.64
N LYS A 112 -10.27 -22.00 23.91
CA LYS A 112 -9.83 -20.76 23.24
C LYS A 112 -9.42 -19.68 24.26
N GLU A 113 -10.04 -19.68 25.44
CA GLU A 113 -9.70 -18.79 26.56
C GLU A 113 -8.31 -19.12 27.11
N ASP A 114 -8.02 -20.40 27.33
CA ASP A 114 -6.70 -20.87 27.76
C ASP A 114 -5.64 -20.54 26.71
N LEU A 115 -5.91 -20.79 25.42
CA LEU A 115 -4.99 -20.48 24.33
C LEU A 115 -4.68 -18.99 24.30
N LEU A 116 -5.71 -18.15 24.36
CA LEU A 116 -5.57 -16.70 24.35
C LEU A 116 -4.71 -16.23 25.55
N SER A 117 -4.97 -16.78 26.74
CA SER A 117 -4.21 -16.47 27.95
C SER A 117 -2.74 -16.87 27.82
N GLU A 118 -2.44 -18.03 27.25
CA GLU A 118 -1.07 -18.53 27.09
C GLU A 118 -0.28 -17.81 25.99
N ILE A 119 -0.93 -17.44 24.87
CA ILE A 119 -0.25 -16.88 23.70
C ILE A 119 -0.09 -15.35 23.76
N SER A 120 -0.97 -14.65 24.49
CA SER A 120 -0.95 -13.18 24.57
C SER A 120 0.39 -12.59 25.06
N PRO A 121 1.06 -13.16 26.09
CA PRO A 121 2.37 -12.69 26.51
C PRO A 121 3.44 -12.88 25.42
N MET A 122 3.43 -14.02 24.72
CA MET A 122 4.38 -14.32 23.64
C MET A 122 4.28 -13.30 22.50
N PHE A 123 3.06 -12.84 22.22
CA PHE A 123 2.82 -11.75 21.29
C PHE A 123 3.33 -10.40 21.81
N SER A 124 2.98 -10.06 23.04
CA SER A 124 3.40 -8.80 23.67
C SER A 124 4.92 -8.63 23.68
N ASP A 125 5.68 -9.70 23.87
CA ASP A 125 7.15 -9.67 23.91
C ASP A 125 7.79 -9.36 22.55
N GLN A 126 7.03 -9.49 21.46
CA GLN A 126 7.52 -9.29 20.10
C GLN A 126 7.02 -8.00 19.44
N TRP A 127 6.11 -7.25 20.06
CA TRP A 127 5.58 -6.00 19.49
C TRP A 127 6.64 -4.93 19.24
N CYS A 128 7.77 -4.96 19.95
CA CYS A 128 8.90 -4.06 19.71
C CYS A 128 9.58 -4.28 18.35
N LYS A 129 9.34 -5.43 17.70
CA LYS A 129 9.89 -5.77 16.38
C LYS A 129 9.01 -5.34 15.22
N LEU A 130 7.78 -4.87 15.49
CA LEU A 130 6.83 -4.53 14.44
C LEU A 130 7.37 -3.36 13.61
N LYS A 131 7.33 -3.55 12.29
CA LYS A 131 7.67 -2.50 11.33
C LYS A 131 6.39 -1.88 10.79
N ALA A 132 6.45 -0.57 10.57
CA ALA A 132 5.38 0.13 9.88
C ALA A 132 5.31 -0.36 8.42
N LEU A 133 4.10 -0.51 7.90
CA LEU A 133 3.88 -0.87 6.51
C LEU A 133 4.26 0.28 5.56
N PRO A 134 4.70 -0.01 4.33
CA PRO A 134 5.13 0.99 3.37
C PRO A 134 4.05 2.04 3.11
N GLY A 135 4.37 3.30 3.37
CA GLY A 135 3.46 4.44 3.24
C GLY A 135 2.72 4.83 4.52
N ALA A 136 2.74 4.03 5.60
CA ALA A 136 2.03 4.34 6.84
C ALA A 136 2.50 5.66 7.50
N TYR A 137 3.82 5.82 7.70
CA TYR A 137 4.37 7.07 8.22
C TYR A 137 4.09 8.27 7.31
N ARG A 138 4.19 8.08 6.00
CA ARG A 138 3.91 9.10 4.99
C ARG A 138 2.47 9.58 5.08
N LEU A 139 1.52 8.65 5.15
CA LEU A 139 0.09 8.92 5.28
C LEU A 139 -0.24 9.68 6.57
N ILE A 140 0.20 9.16 7.73
CA ILE A 140 -0.09 9.78 9.03
C ILE A 140 0.49 11.20 9.09
N LYS A 141 1.75 11.36 8.67
CA LYS A 141 2.41 12.67 8.62
C LYS A 141 1.66 13.65 7.71
N HIS A 142 1.24 13.18 6.52
CA HIS A 142 0.53 13.98 5.53
C HIS A 142 -0.82 14.48 6.05
N LEU A 143 -1.65 13.57 6.55
CA LEU A 143 -2.98 13.90 7.08
C LEU A 143 -2.89 14.84 8.27
N ARG A 144 -1.96 14.58 9.21
CA ARG A 144 -1.70 15.47 10.35
C ARG A 144 -1.24 16.86 9.91
N GLY A 145 -0.32 16.93 8.94
CA GLY A 145 0.20 18.20 8.40
C GLY A 145 -0.89 19.08 7.77
N HIS A 146 -1.95 18.46 7.25
CA HIS A 146 -3.09 19.14 6.65
C HIS A 146 -4.29 19.32 7.60
N GLY A 147 -4.14 18.95 8.89
CA GLY A 147 -5.23 19.06 9.87
C GLY A 147 -6.41 18.11 9.61
N VAL A 148 -6.22 17.05 8.80
CA VAL A 148 -7.25 16.03 8.59
C VAL A 148 -7.34 15.17 9.86
N GLN A 149 -8.53 15.09 10.45
CA GLN A 149 -8.76 14.28 11.63
C GLN A 149 -8.61 12.79 11.31
N MET A 150 -7.95 12.07 12.21
CA MET A 150 -7.73 10.63 12.09
C MET A 150 -8.17 9.89 13.35
N ALA A 151 -8.77 8.72 13.17
CA ALA A 151 -8.96 7.75 14.24
C ALA A 151 -8.26 6.43 13.91
N LEU A 152 -7.90 5.68 14.95
CA LEU A 152 -7.44 4.30 14.85
C LEU A 152 -8.53 3.38 15.40
N ALA A 153 -8.86 2.32 14.66
CA ALA A 153 -9.90 1.35 15.03
C ALA A 153 -9.44 -0.09 14.76
N SER A 154 -9.20 -0.87 15.82
CA SER A 154 -8.68 -2.24 15.72
C SER A 154 -9.42 -3.21 16.65
N ASN A 155 -9.61 -4.45 16.20
CA ASN A 155 -10.14 -5.55 17.00
C ASN A 155 -9.19 -5.98 18.15
N SER A 156 -7.94 -5.47 18.17
CA SER A 156 -6.99 -5.67 19.27
C SER A 156 -7.47 -4.98 20.56
N PRO A 157 -7.14 -5.53 21.75
CA PRO A 157 -7.39 -4.86 23.03
C PRO A 157 -6.59 -3.56 23.17
N ARG A 158 -7.07 -2.60 23.97
CA ARG A 158 -6.45 -1.28 24.18
C ARG A 158 -4.97 -1.40 24.54
N SER A 159 -4.65 -2.28 25.48
CA SER A 159 -3.27 -2.49 25.96
C SER A 159 -2.32 -3.00 24.87
N SER A 160 -2.83 -3.80 23.92
CA SER A 160 -2.08 -4.29 22.77
C SER A 160 -1.84 -3.17 21.77
N ILE A 161 -2.90 -2.39 21.45
CA ILE A 161 -2.80 -1.23 20.56
C ILE A 161 -1.76 -0.23 21.08
N GLU A 162 -1.84 0.15 22.36
CA GLU A 162 -0.93 1.14 22.95
C GLU A 162 0.54 0.67 22.92
N LYS A 163 0.80 -0.62 23.15
CA LYS A 163 2.14 -1.18 23.01
C LYS A 163 2.63 -1.10 21.57
N LYS A 164 1.83 -1.55 20.60
CA LYS A 164 2.18 -1.56 19.17
C LYS A 164 2.52 -0.15 18.69
N ILE A 165 1.62 0.82 18.90
CA ILE A 165 1.85 2.21 18.45
C ILE A 165 2.92 2.93 19.27
N GLY A 166 3.20 2.49 20.51
CA GLY A 166 4.20 3.09 21.39
C GLY A 166 5.64 2.98 20.87
N TYR A 167 5.92 2.03 19.97
CA TYR A 167 7.21 1.90 19.30
C TYR A 167 7.34 2.78 18.05
N HIS A 168 6.27 3.47 17.65
CA HIS A 168 6.24 4.33 16.47
C HIS A 168 6.11 5.79 16.90
N PRO A 169 7.20 6.59 16.80
CA PRO A 169 7.20 7.97 17.27
C PRO A 169 6.05 8.78 16.66
N THR A 170 5.39 9.58 17.50
CA THR A 170 4.29 10.50 17.15
C THR A 170 2.95 9.86 16.77
N TRP A 171 2.85 8.53 16.69
CA TRP A 171 1.62 7.88 16.23
C TRP A 171 0.48 8.08 17.22
N LYS A 172 0.70 7.84 18.52
CA LYS A 172 -0.33 8.00 19.55
C LYS A 172 -0.91 9.43 19.56
N GLU A 173 -0.06 10.44 19.38
CA GLU A 173 -0.46 11.85 19.36
C GLU A 173 -1.08 12.29 18.02
N SER A 174 -0.95 11.49 16.96
CA SER A 174 -1.52 11.80 15.65
C SER A 174 -3.00 11.44 15.55
N PHE A 175 -3.49 10.53 16.39
CA PHE A 175 -4.89 10.10 16.38
C PHE A 175 -5.74 10.94 17.32
N THR A 176 -6.80 11.55 16.79
CA THR A 176 -7.83 12.23 17.59
C THR A 176 -8.62 11.24 18.45
N ALA A 177 -8.80 10.02 17.96
CA ALA A 177 -9.46 8.93 18.68
C ALA A 177 -8.77 7.60 18.42
N ILE A 178 -8.71 6.76 19.45
CA ILE A 178 -8.31 5.35 19.35
C ILE A 178 -9.48 4.55 19.92
N VAL A 179 -9.99 3.60 19.15
CA VAL A 179 -11.06 2.67 19.55
C VAL A 179 -10.54 1.26 19.49
N ALA A 180 -10.47 0.61 20.65
CA ALA A 180 -10.04 -0.77 20.78
C ALA A 180 -11.21 -1.76 20.77
N GLY A 181 -10.93 -3.01 20.44
CA GLY A 181 -11.94 -4.07 20.36
C GLY A 181 -12.62 -4.37 21.70
N ASP A 182 -11.94 -4.12 22.82
CA ASP A 182 -12.47 -4.27 24.18
C ASP A 182 -13.31 -3.07 24.66
N GLU A 183 -13.54 -2.07 23.80
CA GLU A 183 -14.40 -0.91 24.08
C GLU A 183 -15.77 -0.98 23.39
N VAL A 184 -15.99 -1.99 22.56
CA VAL A 184 -17.25 -2.23 21.82
C VAL A 184 -17.86 -3.55 22.23
N LYS A 185 -19.17 -3.73 22.01
CA LYS A 185 -19.85 -4.99 22.36
C LYS A 185 -19.52 -6.08 21.35
N ALA A 186 -19.41 -5.69 20.08
CA ALA A 186 -19.03 -6.58 18.99
C ALA A 186 -17.96 -5.91 18.10
N GLY A 187 -16.84 -6.59 17.92
CA GLY A 187 -15.77 -6.18 16.99
C GLY A 187 -16.15 -6.42 15.52
N LYS A 188 -15.23 -6.08 14.60
CA LYS A 188 -15.39 -6.31 13.15
C LYS A 188 -15.74 -7.79 12.91
N PRO A 189 -16.76 -8.14 12.11
CA PRO A 189 -17.44 -7.33 11.09
C PRO A 189 -18.60 -6.45 11.57
N SER A 190 -18.87 -6.36 12.87
CA SER A 190 -19.82 -5.37 13.38
C SER A 190 -19.36 -3.94 13.07
N PRO A 191 -20.27 -3.01 12.70
CA PRO A 191 -19.91 -1.62 12.43
C PRO A 191 -19.57 -0.82 13.69
N GLU A 192 -19.83 -1.35 14.90
CA GLU A 192 -19.73 -0.63 16.17
C GLU A 192 -18.40 0.11 16.36
N ILE A 193 -17.28 -0.52 16.00
CA ILE A 193 -15.95 0.08 16.18
C ILE A 193 -15.74 1.32 15.31
N PHE A 194 -16.24 1.30 14.08
CA PHE A 194 -16.15 2.43 13.17
C PHE A 194 -17.17 3.52 13.51
N LEU A 195 -18.39 3.15 13.90
CA LEU A 195 -19.41 4.09 14.37
C LEU A 195 -18.95 4.83 15.63
N GLU A 196 -18.33 4.12 16.58
CA GLU A 196 -17.75 4.74 17.78
C GLU A 196 -16.56 5.64 17.42
N ALA A 197 -15.71 5.26 16.46
CA ALA A 197 -14.64 6.12 15.97
C ALA A 197 -15.19 7.42 15.35
N ALA A 198 -16.17 7.33 14.46
CA ALA A 198 -16.83 8.50 13.85
C ALA A 198 -17.47 9.42 14.90
N LYS A 199 -18.14 8.83 15.90
CA LYS A 199 -18.71 9.56 17.04
C LYS A 199 -17.64 10.31 17.84
N ARG A 200 -16.50 9.68 18.16
CA ARG A 200 -15.38 10.33 18.86
C ARG A 200 -14.73 11.44 18.03
N LEU A 201 -14.74 11.31 16.70
CA LEU A 201 -14.33 12.37 15.78
C LEU A 201 -15.38 13.48 15.62
N SER A 202 -16.61 13.26 16.08
CA SER A 202 -17.77 14.13 15.81
C SER A 202 -18.04 14.33 14.31
N VAL A 203 -17.88 13.25 13.53
CA VAL A 203 -18.07 13.23 12.07
C VAL A 203 -19.19 12.26 11.71
N ASP A 204 -20.00 12.62 10.72
CA ASP A 204 -21.02 11.73 10.14
C ASP A 204 -20.35 10.52 9.45
N PRO A 205 -20.81 9.27 9.67
CA PRO A 205 -20.19 8.09 9.07
C PRO A 205 -20.03 8.17 7.55
N SER A 206 -20.96 8.80 6.85
CA SER A 206 -20.91 8.94 5.38
C SER A 206 -19.80 9.87 4.87
N LYS A 207 -19.11 10.57 5.79
CA LYS A 207 -17.94 11.42 5.51
C LYS A 207 -16.64 10.81 6.02
N CYS A 208 -16.65 9.55 6.46
CA CYS A 208 -15.46 8.82 6.87
C CYS A 208 -14.91 8.00 5.71
N LEU A 209 -13.57 8.03 5.55
CA LEU A 209 -12.84 7.05 4.77
C LEU A 209 -12.17 6.04 5.71
N VAL A 210 -12.52 4.77 5.57
CA VAL A 210 -11.83 3.68 6.25
C VAL A 210 -10.69 3.17 5.38
N ILE A 211 -9.53 2.86 5.97
CA ILE A 211 -8.44 2.13 5.30
C ILE A 211 -8.21 0.83 6.07
N GLU A 212 -8.30 -0.30 5.36
CA GLU A 212 -8.43 -1.64 5.97
C GLU A 212 -7.80 -2.73 5.09
N ASP A 213 -7.27 -3.81 5.67
CA ASP A 213 -6.61 -4.92 4.97
C ASP A 213 -7.40 -6.23 4.94
N SER A 214 -8.49 -6.33 5.70
CA SER A 214 -9.19 -7.56 6.07
C SER A 214 -10.66 -7.56 5.65
N LEU A 215 -11.18 -8.71 5.22
CA LEU A 215 -12.60 -8.85 4.86
C LEU A 215 -13.57 -8.49 6.00
N PRO A 216 -13.34 -8.87 7.28
CA PRO A 216 -14.18 -8.44 8.38
C PRO A 216 -14.22 -6.91 8.53
N GLY A 217 -13.09 -6.24 8.37
CA GLY A 217 -13.03 -4.79 8.48
C GLY A 217 -13.70 -4.07 7.32
N ILE A 218 -13.54 -4.54 6.08
CA ILE A 218 -14.31 -4.02 4.94
C ILE A 218 -15.81 -4.17 5.21
N ALA A 219 -16.26 -5.34 5.66
CA ALA A 219 -17.67 -5.58 5.97
C ALA A 219 -18.20 -4.63 7.06
N ALA A 220 -17.42 -4.40 8.12
CA ALA A 220 -17.75 -3.44 9.19
C ALA A 220 -17.83 -1.99 8.67
N ALA A 221 -16.91 -1.57 7.81
CA ALA A 221 -16.91 -0.22 7.23
C ALA A 221 -18.15 0.01 6.37
N LYS A 222 -18.50 -0.96 5.51
CA LYS A 222 -19.71 -0.88 4.67
C LYS A 222 -20.99 -0.92 5.50
N ALA A 223 -21.04 -1.76 6.54
CA ALA A 223 -22.17 -1.80 7.48
C ALA A 223 -22.33 -0.49 8.27
N ALA A 224 -21.25 0.29 8.42
CA ALA A 224 -21.27 1.63 9.01
C ALA A 224 -21.58 2.75 7.99
N GLU A 225 -21.91 2.41 6.74
CA GLU A 225 -22.17 3.34 5.63
C GLU A 225 -20.98 4.26 5.30
N MET A 226 -19.76 3.79 5.53
CA MET A 226 -18.51 4.51 5.23
C MET A 226 -17.95 4.13 3.85
N GLU A 227 -17.15 5.03 3.28
CA GLU A 227 -16.27 4.70 2.15
C GLU A 227 -15.07 3.89 2.68
N VAL A 228 -14.56 2.94 1.90
CA VAL A 228 -13.43 2.10 2.31
C VAL A 228 -12.44 1.82 1.18
N VAL A 229 -11.17 2.03 1.49
CA VAL A 229 -10.03 1.60 0.68
C VAL A 229 -9.45 0.33 1.29
N ALA A 230 -9.47 -0.76 0.52
CA ALA A 230 -8.83 -2.01 0.90
C ALA A 230 -7.34 -2.00 0.54
N VAL A 231 -6.50 -2.45 1.47
CA VAL A 231 -5.05 -2.66 1.30
C VAL A 231 -4.71 -4.09 1.71
N PRO A 232 -5.05 -5.12 0.89
CA PRO A 232 -4.96 -6.51 1.31
C PRO A 232 -3.55 -6.88 1.80
N SER A 233 -3.47 -7.40 3.04
CA SER A 233 -2.22 -7.91 3.62
C SER A 233 -1.69 -9.13 2.87
N LEU A 234 -2.59 -9.92 2.26
CA LEU A 234 -2.24 -11.08 1.44
C LEU A 234 -2.24 -10.77 -0.06
N PRO A 235 -1.11 -11.00 -0.77
CA PRO A 235 -1.04 -10.83 -2.22
C PRO A 235 -2.06 -11.68 -2.98
N LYS A 236 -2.47 -11.22 -4.17
CA LYS A 236 -3.35 -11.92 -5.14
C LYS A 236 -4.80 -12.17 -4.68
N GLN A 237 -5.20 -11.61 -3.55
CA GLN A 237 -6.57 -11.75 -3.04
C GLN A 237 -7.47 -10.56 -3.33
N SER A 238 -7.02 -9.58 -4.11
CA SER A 238 -7.79 -8.36 -4.43
C SER A 238 -9.20 -8.63 -4.95
N HIS A 239 -9.41 -9.76 -5.64
CA HIS A 239 -10.73 -10.20 -6.13
C HIS A 239 -11.73 -10.57 -5.02
N LEU A 240 -11.28 -10.77 -3.77
CA LEU A 240 -12.15 -11.01 -2.61
C LEU A 240 -12.71 -9.71 -2.01
N TYR A 241 -12.07 -8.57 -2.29
CA TYR A 241 -12.38 -7.27 -1.69
C TYR A 241 -13.40 -6.47 -2.52
N THR A 242 -14.33 -7.15 -3.18
CA THR A 242 -15.31 -6.55 -4.11
C THR A 242 -16.26 -5.53 -3.45
N ALA A 243 -16.42 -5.59 -2.13
CA ALA A 243 -17.24 -4.65 -1.37
C ALA A 243 -16.53 -3.31 -1.10
N ALA A 244 -15.20 -3.24 -1.29
CA ALA A 244 -14.45 -2.00 -1.08
C ALA A 244 -14.63 -1.02 -2.24
N ASP A 245 -14.57 0.28 -1.94
CA ASP A 245 -14.76 1.35 -2.92
C ASP A 245 -13.48 1.58 -3.77
N GLU A 246 -12.32 1.14 -3.26
CA GLU A 246 -11.07 0.98 -3.99
C GLU A 246 -10.22 -0.12 -3.36
N VAL A 247 -9.44 -0.84 -4.18
CA VAL A 247 -8.44 -1.80 -3.71
C VAL A 247 -7.06 -1.34 -4.20
N ILE A 248 -6.12 -1.18 -3.29
CA ILE A 248 -4.72 -0.81 -3.57
C ILE A 248 -3.77 -1.88 -3.01
N ASN A 249 -2.54 -1.94 -3.53
CA ASN A 249 -1.57 -2.97 -3.10
C ASN A 249 -0.75 -2.50 -1.89
N SER A 250 -0.64 -1.19 -1.70
CA SER A 250 0.14 -0.58 -0.63
C SER A 250 -0.39 0.81 -0.30
N LEU A 251 -0.13 1.32 0.90
CA LEU A 251 -0.39 2.73 1.24
C LEU A 251 0.45 3.70 0.38
N LEU A 252 1.53 3.23 -0.27
CA LEU A 252 2.25 4.02 -1.29
C LEU A 252 1.38 4.36 -2.51
N ASP A 253 0.37 3.52 -2.81
CA ASP A 253 -0.49 3.68 -3.98
C ASP A 253 -1.72 4.57 -3.70
N LEU A 254 -1.94 4.95 -2.43
CA LEU A 254 -3.08 5.76 -2.05
C LEU A 254 -3.00 7.13 -2.72
N ARG A 255 -4.13 7.57 -3.29
CA ARG A 255 -4.32 8.90 -3.85
C ARG A 255 -5.42 9.63 -3.07
N PRO A 256 -5.07 10.42 -2.03
CA PRO A 256 -6.05 11.06 -1.14
C PRO A 256 -7.05 11.95 -1.89
N GLU A 257 -6.62 12.57 -2.98
CA GLU A 257 -7.44 13.46 -3.80
C GLU A 257 -8.62 12.75 -4.49
N LYS A 258 -8.57 11.41 -4.67
CA LYS A 258 -9.71 10.61 -5.14
C LYS A 258 -10.90 10.62 -4.18
N TRP A 259 -10.65 11.01 -2.93
CA TRP A 259 -11.60 11.03 -1.82
C TRP A 259 -11.93 12.45 -1.36
N GLY A 260 -11.34 13.47 -1.99
CA GLY A 260 -11.49 14.88 -1.59
C GLY A 260 -10.53 15.33 -0.49
N LEU A 261 -9.54 14.50 -0.13
CA LEU A 261 -8.47 14.87 0.79
C LEU A 261 -7.33 15.59 0.06
N PRO A 262 -6.50 16.39 0.74
CA PRO A 262 -5.35 17.05 0.12
C PRO A 262 -4.41 16.04 -0.55
N PRO A 263 -3.99 16.27 -1.81
CA PRO A 263 -3.08 15.37 -2.50
C PRO A 263 -1.72 15.33 -1.80
N PHE A 264 -1.01 14.22 -1.93
CA PHE A 264 0.39 14.18 -1.52
C PHE A 264 1.24 15.12 -2.38
N GLU A 265 2.19 15.82 -1.76
CA GLU A 265 3.05 16.82 -2.42
C GLU A 265 4.50 16.35 -2.62
N ASP A 266 4.79 15.10 -2.30
CA ASP A 266 6.14 14.52 -2.30
C ASP A 266 6.48 13.71 -3.56
N TRP A 267 5.59 13.69 -4.54
CA TRP A 267 5.89 13.14 -5.87
C TRP A 267 6.68 14.15 -6.69
N ILE A 268 7.78 13.68 -7.29
CA ILE A 268 8.70 14.50 -8.10
C ILE A 268 8.79 13.85 -9.48
N ASP A 269 8.30 14.55 -10.51
CA ASP A 269 8.36 14.12 -11.92
C ASP A 269 7.91 12.67 -12.16
N GLY A 270 6.82 12.25 -11.49
CA GLY A 270 6.27 10.89 -11.62
C GLY A 270 6.96 9.83 -10.78
N THR A 271 7.81 10.23 -9.82
CA THR A 271 8.48 9.34 -8.87
C THR A 271 8.18 9.71 -7.43
N LEU A 272 8.18 8.72 -6.55
CA LEU A 272 8.12 8.86 -5.12
C LEU A 272 9.50 8.54 -4.52
N PRO A 273 10.20 9.52 -3.91
CA PRO A 273 11.44 9.26 -3.19
C PRO A 273 11.24 8.24 -2.08
N LEU A 274 12.18 7.30 -1.93
CA LEU A 274 12.24 6.35 -0.84
C LEU A 274 13.55 6.49 -0.07
N GLU A 275 13.56 6.01 1.18
CA GLU A 275 14.84 5.71 1.83
C GLU A 275 15.57 4.63 1.02
N PRO A 276 16.85 4.85 0.68
CA PRO A 276 17.58 3.90 -0.16
C PRO A 276 17.68 2.53 0.48
N TRP A 277 17.57 1.50 -0.35
CA TRP A 277 17.75 0.12 0.07
C TRP A 277 18.45 -0.68 -1.03
N HIS A 278 19.00 -1.83 -0.65
CA HIS A 278 20.01 -2.53 -1.44
C HIS A 278 19.66 -4.00 -1.64
N ILE A 279 20.01 -4.50 -2.82
CA ILE A 279 19.92 -5.92 -3.18
C ILE A 279 20.99 -6.23 -4.22
N GLY A 280 21.48 -7.46 -4.26
CA GLY A 280 22.43 -7.86 -5.28
C GLY A 280 22.72 -9.36 -5.31
N GLY A 281 23.54 -9.75 -6.27
CA GLY A 281 23.96 -11.13 -6.45
C GLY A 281 24.22 -11.44 -7.93
N PRO A 282 24.48 -12.71 -8.25
CA PRO A 282 24.75 -13.12 -9.62
C PRO A 282 23.50 -12.97 -10.49
N VAL A 283 23.66 -12.44 -11.70
CA VAL A 283 22.58 -12.35 -12.68
C VAL A 283 22.13 -13.75 -13.11
N ILE A 284 20.85 -14.08 -12.90
CA ILE A 284 20.28 -15.38 -13.23
C ILE A 284 19.38 -15.33 -14.47
N LYS A 285 19.20 -16.49 -15.11
CA LYS A 285 18.22 -16.63 -16.18
C LYS A 285 16.81 -16.55 -15.60
N GLY A 286 16.01 -15.60 -16.09
CA GLY A 286 14.57 -15.53 -15.80
C GLY A 286 13.75 -16.37 -16.77
N PHE A 287 12.46 -16.07 -16.87
CA PHE A 287 11.52 -16.75 -17.79
C PHE A 287 11.81 -16.54 -19.29
N GLY A 288 12.84 -15.75 -19.64
CA GLY A 288 13.24 -15.47 -21.04
C GLY A 288 12.28 -14.57 -21.81
N ARG A 289 11.25 -14.03 -21.14
CA ARG A 289 10.19 -13.20 -21.75
C ARG A 289 10.63 -11.76 -21.99
N GLY A 290 11.37 -11.16 -21.06
CA GLY A 290 11.84 -9.77 -21.17
C GLY A 290 12.55 -9.51 -22.51
N SER A 291 13.64 -10.23 -22.78
CA SER A 291 14.39 -10.05 -24.03
C SER A 291 13.62 -10.55 -25.27
N LYS A 292 13.12 -11.80 -25.27
CA LYS A 292 12.57 -12.43 -26.49
C LYS A 292 11.17 -11.96 -26.87
N VAL A 293 10.36 -11.53 -25.90
CA VAL A 293 8.94 -11.17 -26.12
C VAL A 293 8.73 -9.67 -26.00
N LEU A 294 9.40 -9.02 -25.04
CA LEU A 294 9.22 -7.58 -24.78
C LEU A 294 10.28 -6.69 -25.43
N GLY A 295 11.40 -7.25 -25.89
CA GLY A 295 12.55 -6.48 -26.36
C GLY A 295 13.28 -5.72 -25.22
N ILE A 296 13.03 -6.11 -23.97
CA ILE A 296 13.53 -5.46 -22.76
C ILE A 296 14.36 -6.47 -21.96
N PRO A 297 15.69 -6.53 -22.16
CA PRO A 297 16.53 -7.50 -21.46
C PRO A 297 16.61 -7.18 -19.97
N THR A 298 16.08 -8.08 -19.13
CA THR A 298 16.11 -7.95 -17.66
C THR A 298 17.22 -8.81 -17.05
N ALA A 299 17.98 -8.23 -16.12
CA ALA A 299 19.07 -8.86 -15.39
C ALA A 299 18.55 -9.47 -14.07
N ASN A 300 17.77 -10.55 -14.17
CA ASN A 300 17.02 -11.09 -13.02
C ASN A 300 17.93 -11.48 -11.85
N LEU A 301 17.43 -11.27 -10.63
CA LEU A 301 18.09 -11.66 -9.39
C LEU A 301 17.28 -12.74 -8.64
N SER A 302 17.97 -13.57 -7.87
CA SER A 302 17.31 -14.52 -6.96
C SER A 302 16.61 -13.79 -5.83
N VAL A 303 15.46 -14.31 -5.40
CA VAL A 303 14.77 -13.87 -4.17
C VAL A 303 15.32 -14.56 -2.91
N GLU A 304 16.11 -15.62 -3.08
CA GLU A 304 16.74 -16.33 -1.96
C GLU A 304 17.66 -15.38 -1.18
N GLY A 305 17.52 -15.39 0.15
CA GLY A 305 18.28 -14.50 1.04
C GLY A 305 17.72 -13.07 1.17
N TYR A 306 16.71 -12.69 0.38
CA TYR A 306 16.10 -11.36 0.42
C TYR A 306 14.65 -11.35 0.89
N ALA A 307 14.14 -12.46 1.43
CA ALA A 307 12.73 -12.57 1.85
C ALA A 307 12.31 -11.46 2.82
N ASP A 308 13.14 -11.14 3.81
CA ASP A 308 12.85 -10.11 4.81
C ASP A 308 12.76 -8.72 4.16
N VAL A 309 13.78 -8.33 3.39
CA VAL A 309 13.81 -7.05 2.66
C VAL A 309 12.64 -6.94 1.67
N LEU A 310 12.36 -8.00 0.91
CA LEU A 310 11.25 -8.02 -0.04
C LEU A 310 9.88 -8.02 0.64
N SER A 311 9.77 -8.42 1.91
CA SER A 311 8.52 -8.32 2.67
C SER A 311 8.24 -6.88 3.10
N GLU A 312 9.27 -6.03 3.16
CA GLU A 312 9.18 -4.62 3.53
C GLU A 312 8.91 -3.70 2.33
N HIS A 313 8.96 -4.24 1.10
CA HIS A 313 8.72 -3.47 -0.12
C HIS A 313 7.56 -4.07 -0.93
N PRO A 314 6.51 -3.27 -1.22
CA PRO A 314 5.34 -3.76 -1.94
C PRO A 314 5.71 -4.14 -3.37
N ALA A 315 4.85 -4.94 -4.00
CA ALA A 315 5.00 -5.23 -5.42
C ALA A 315 4.78 -3.94 -6.24
N GLY A 316 5.69 -3.64 -7.17
CA GLY A 316 5.61 -2.48 -8.02
C GLY A 316 6.88 -2.21 -8.82
N VAL A 317 6.92 -1.04 -9.45
CA VAL A 317 8.02 -0.58 -10.28
C VAL A 317 8.85 0.44 -9.51
N TYR A 318 10.15 0.18 -9.44
CA TYR A 318 11.15 0.94 -8.72
C TYR A 318 12.24 1.41 -9.67
N PHE A 319 13.08 2.33 -9.20
CA PHE A 319 14.24 2.80 -9.97
C PHE A 319 15.43 3.09 -9.06
N GLY A 320 16.60 3.19 -9.69
CA GLY A 320 17.83 3.49 -8.97
C GLY A 320 19.09 3.24 -9.78
N TRP A 321 20.16 2.89 -9.06
CA TRP A 321 21.48 2.66 -9.62
C TRP A 321 21.83 1.19 -9.59
N ALA A 322 22.53 0.74 -10.61
CA ALA A 322 23.06 -0.60 -10.72
C ALA A 322 24.57 -0.55 -10.95
N LYS A 323 25.30 -1.48 -10.33
CA LYS A 323 26.73 -1.69 -10.56
C LYS A 323 26.96 -3.14 -10.94
N LEU A 324 27.50 -3.34 -12.14
CA LEU A 324 28.05 -4.60 -12.59
C LEU A 324 29.54 -4.65 -12.24
N SER A 325 30.02 -5.80 -11.74
CA SER A 325 31.39 -5.94 -11.25
C SER A 325 32.45 -5.65 -12.31
N THR A 326 32.19 -5.98 -13.58
CA THR A 326 33.14 -5.77 -14.68
C THR A 326 32.78 -4.61 -15.62
N ARG A 327 31.52 -4.14 -15.58
CA ARG A 327 31.00 -3.17 -16.56
C ARG A 327 30.68 -1.79 -15.99
N GLY A 328 30.76 -1.61 -14.67
CA GLY A 328 30.57 -0.30 -14.02
C GLY A 328 29.11 0.02 -13.72
N PHE A 329 28.78 1.32 -13.77
CA PHE A 329 27.52 1.86 -13.25
C PHE A 329 26.50 2.16 -14.34
N PHE A 330 25.25 1.82 -14.07
CA PHE A 330 24.11 2.03 -14.95
C PHE A 330 22.92 2.57 -14.18
N LYS A 331 22.08 3.35 -14.85
CA LYS A 331 20.72 3.64 -14.38
C LYS A 331 19.87 2.39 -14.56
N MET A 332 18.91 2.18 -13.67
CA MET A 332 17.98 1.06 -13.78
C MET A 332 16.55 1.45 -13.44
N VAL A 333 15.63 0.74 -14.07
CA VAL A 333 14.25 0.59 -13.64
C VAL A 333 14.03 -0.89 -13.34
N MET A 334 13.25 -1.24 -12.33
CA MET A 334 13.07 -2.63 -11.94
C MET A 334 11.64 -2.93 -11.54
N SER A 335 11.16 -4.11 -11.91
CA SER A 335 9.92 -4.67 -11.38
C SER A 335 10.24 -5.58 -10.20
N ILE A 336 9.51 -5.39 -9.09
CA ILE A 336 9.43 -6.36 -8.01
C ILE A 336 7.99 -6.83 -7.94
N GLY A 337 7.73 -8.13 -8.03
CA GLY A 337 6.39 -8.62 -7.80
C GLY A 337 6.05 -9.92 -8.49
N TRP A 338 4.76 -10.13 -8.72
CA TRP A 338 4.22 -11.41 -9.22
C TRP A 338 3.86 -11.36 -10.70
N ASN A 339 4.14 -10.23 -11.37
CA ASN A 339 3.80 -9.96 -12.76
C ASN A 339 2.39 -10.45 -13.13
N PRO A 340 1.33 -9.73 -12.72
CA PRO A 340 -0.05 -10.17 -12.89
C PRO A 340 -0.46 -10.38 -14.36
N TYR A 341 0.23 -9.76 -15.32
CA TYR A 341 -0.01 -10.01 -16.75
C TYR A 341 0.36 -11.46 -17.14
N PHE A 342 1.38 -12.04 -16.51
CA PHE A 342 1.83 -13.41 -16.77
C PHE A 342 1.42 -14.44 -15.71
N ASN A 343 0.69 -14.03 -14.67
CA ASN A 343 0.28 -14.88 -13.55
C ASN A 343 1.45 -15.65 -12.90
N ASN A 344 2.59 -14.99 -12.59
CA ASN A 344 3.72 -15.71 -12.01
C ASN A 344 3.36 -16.30 -10.63
N MET A 345 3.83 -17.51 -10.37
CA MET A 345 3.62 -18.22 -9.10
C MET A 345 4.63 -17.83 -8.02
N GLU A 346 5.67 -17.09 -8.37
CA GLU A 346 6.75 -16.65 -7.49
C GLU A 346 6.99 -15.15 -7.67
N LYS A 347 7.47 -14.49 -6.62
CA LYS A 347 7.89 -13.08 -6.67
C LYS A 347 9.20 -13.00 -7.44
N THR A 348 9.33 -12.06 -8.37
CA THR A 348 10.52 -11.86 -9.20
C THR A 348 11.14 -10.49 -8.93
N ILE A 349 12.46 -10.40 -9.12
CA ILE A 349 13.21 -9.15 -9.14
C ILE A 349 13.80 -9.01 -10.56
N GLU A 350 13.24 -8.10 -11.33
CA GLU A 350 13.52 -7.98 -12.77
C GLU A 350 14.03 -6.56 -13.07
N PRO A 351 15.32 -6.27 -12.80
CA PRO A 351 15.92 -5.00 -13.15
C PRO A 351 16.21 -4.95 -14.65
N TRP A 352 15.85 -3.84 -15.26
CA TRP A 352 16.25 -3.44 -16.59
C TRP A 352 17.29 -2.32 -16.48
N LEU A 353 18.53 -2.66 -16.80
CA LEU A 353 19.61 -1.68 -16.96
C LEU A 353 19.31 -0.85 -18.20
N LEU A 354 19.24 0.48 -18.06
CA LEU A 354 18.92 1.42 -19.14
C LEU A 354 20.14 1.63 -20.04
N HIS A 355 20.63 0.52 -20.60
CA HIS A 355 21.81 0.44 -21.44
C HIS A 355 21.66 -0.72 -22.43
N LYS A 356 22.27 -0.58 -23.61
CA LYS A 356 22.30 -1.63 -24.63
C LYS A 356 23.60 -2.41 -24.51
N PHE A 357 23.52 -3.69 -24.19
CA PHE A 357 24.65 -4.61 -24.17
C PHE A 357 24.71 -5.42 -25.47
N ASP A 358 25.92 -5.72 -25.93
CA ASP A 358 26.15 -6.54 -27.12
C ASP A 358 26.13 -8.05 -26.81
N GLU A 359 26.22 -8.42 -25.52
CA GLU A 359 26.28 -9.79 -25.04
C GLU A 359 25.53 -9.95 -23.71
N ASP A 360 25.09 -11.19 -23.44
CA ASP A 360 24.51 -11.58 -22.15
C ASP A 360 25.60 -11.65 -21.07
N PHE A 361 25.25 -11.32 -19.82
CA PHE A 361 26.16 -11.30 -18.68
C PHE A 361 25.63 -12.13 -17.49
N TYR A 362 25.05 -13.30 -17.78
CA TYR A 362 24.62 -14.23 -16.73
C TYR A 362 25.80 -14.65 -15.84
N GLY A 363 25.56 -14.70 -14.53
CA GLY A 363 26.57 -15.01 -13.52
C GLY A 363 27.44 -13.83 -13.10
N GLU A 364 27.37 -12.68 -13.78
CA GLU A 364 28.05 -11.46 -13.33
C GLU A 364 27.39 -10.93 -12.05
N GLU A 365 28.19 -10.46 -11.09
CA GLU A 365 27.69 -9.84 -9.87
C GLU A 365 27.06 -8.48 -10.17
N LEU A 366 25.78 -8.35 -9.83
CA LEU A 366 24.97 -7.15 -9.97
C LEU A 366 24.57 -6.64 -8.59
N HIS A 367 24.88 -5.38 -8.31
CA HIS A 367 24.49 -4.69 -7.08
C HIS A 367 23.55 -3.53 -7.40
N LEU A 368 22.45 -3.42 -6.66
CA LEU A 368 21.42 -2.43 -6.87
C LEU A 368 21.29 -1.53 -5.64
N VAL A 369 21.16 -0.22 -5.90
CA VAL A 369 20.68 0.77 -4.94
C VAL A 369 19.34 1.27 -5.47
N ILE A 370 18.26 0.98 -4.74
CA ILE A 370 16.92 1.45 -5.06
C ILE A 370 16.71 2.76 -4.32
N VAL A 371 16.26 3.79 -5.02
CA VAL A 371 16.13 5.16 -4.46
C VAL A 371 14.71 5.72 -4.52
N GLY A 372 13.81 5.03 -5.21
CA GLY A 372 12.44 5.49 -5.32
C GLY A 372 11.50 4.50 -6.00
N TYR A 373 10.23 4.87 -5.97
CA TYR A 373 9.09 4.13 -6.49
C TYR A 373 8.42 4.91 -7.63
N ILE A 374 7.91 4.20 -8.63
CA ILE A 374 7.19 4.81 -9.77
C ILE A 374 5.70 4.53 -9.69
N ARG A 375 5.32 3.26 -9.53
CA ARG A 375 3.91 2.83 -9.57
C ARG A 375 3.71 1.39 -9.09
N PRO A 376 2.46 1.00 -8.76
CA PRO A 376 2.16 -0.41 -8.50
C PRO A 376 2.27 -1.27 -9.75
N GLU A 377 2.40 -2.59 -9.54
CA GLU A 377 2.14 -3.55 -10.60
C GLU A 377 0.69 -3.44 -11.05
N ALA A 378 0.48 -3.50 -12.36
CA ALA A 378 -0.84 -3.40 -12.97
C ALA A 378 -0.99 -4.47 -14.04
N ASN A 379 -2.24 -4.89 -14.28
CA ASN A 379 -2.56 -5.68 -15.45
C ASN A 379 -2.78 -4.77 -16.66
N PHE A 380 -2.51 -5.26 -17.86
CA PHE A 380 -2.59 -4.51 -19.11
C PHE A 380 -3.50 -5.22 -20.12
N PRO A 381 -4.31 -4.47 -20.88
CA PRO A 381 -5.23 -5.04 -21.86
C PRO A 381 -4.52 -5.68 -23.06
N SER A 382 -3.27 -5.29 -23.34
CA SER A 382 -2.46 -5.84 -24.42
C SER A 382 -0.97 -5.81 -24.13
N LEU A 383 -0.22 -6.66 -24.83
CA LEU A 383 1.25 -6.68 -24.78
C LEU A 383 1.85 -5.32 -25.18
N GLU A 384 1.29 -4.67 -26.19
CA GLU A 384 1.74 -3.36 -26.66
C GLU A 384 1.59 -2.28 -25.58
N SER A 385 0.46 -2.28 -24.86
CA SER A 385 0.24 -1.34 -23.75
C SER A 385 1.17 -1.59 -22.57
N LEU A 386 1.50 -2.86 -22.30
CA LEU A 386 2.51 -3.23 -21.31
C LEU A 386 3.91 -2.72 -21.73
N ILE A 387 4.34 -3.00 -22.96
CA ILE A 387 5.65 -2.56 -23.48
C ILE A 387 5.75 -1.04 -23.47
N ALA A 388 4.72 -0.34 -23.95
CA ALA A 388 4.67 1.13 -23.94
C ALA A 388 4.82 1.68 -22.52
N LYS A 389 4.17 1.04 -21.53
CA LYS A 389 4.28 1.45 -20.14
C LYS A 389 5.67 1.19 -19.55
N ILE A 390 6.30 0.04 -19.83
CA ILE A 390 7.66 -0.24 -19.37
C ILE A 390 8.66 0.79 -19.94
N HIS A 391 8.54 1.16 -21.22
CA HIS A 391 9.38 2.21 -21.80
C HIS A 391 9.10 3.59 -21.20
N GLU A 392 7.86 3.90 -20.82
CA GLU A 392 7.54 5.11 -20.07
C GLU A 392 8.21 5.11 -18.69
N ASP A 393 8.12 4.00 -17.95
CA ASP A 393 8.77 3.85 -16.65
C ASP A 393 10.30 4.01 -16.77
N GLY A 394 10.92 3.48 -17.83
CA GLY A 394 12.33 3.68 -18.13
C GLY A 394 12.71 5.14 -18.39
N ARG A 395 11.89 5.89 -19.13
CA ARG A 395 12.10 7.34 -19.33
C ARG A 395 11.95 8.15 -18.04
N ILE A 396 10.97 7.80 -17.21
CA ILE A 396 10.76 8.43 -15.89
C ILE A 396 12.00 8.20 -15.02
N ALA A 397 12.46 6.96 -14.91
CA ALA A 397 13.66 6.60 -14.16
C ALA A 397 14.91 7.33 -14.68
N GLU A 398 15.09 7.38 -16.01
CA GLU A 398 16.25 8.02 -16.63
C GLU A 398 16.33 9.52 -16.30
N ASN A 399 15.21 10.23 -16.38
CA ASN A 399 15.12 11.65 -16.05
C ASN A 399 15.26 11.89 -14.55
N ALA A 400 14.59 11.09 -13.72
CA ALA A 400 14.66 11.23 -12.27
C ALA A 400 16.09 11.07 -11.76
N LEU A 401 16.86 10.09 -12.27
CA LEU A 401 18.22 9.83 -11.81
C LEU A 401 19.24 10.94 -12.14
N GLU A 402 18.88 11.94 -12.94
CA GLU A 402 19.68 13.16 -13.15
C GLU A 402 19.45 14.21 -12.06
N LEU A 403 18.36 14.12 -11.29
CA LEU A 403 18.09 15.06 -10.21
C LEU A 403 19.09 14.88 -9.08
N PRO A 404 19.63 15.97 -8.47
CA PRO A 404 20.62 15.88 -7.38
C PRO A 404 20.16 15.00 -6.20
N LEU A 405 18.84 14.96 -5.96
CA LEU A 405 18.22 14.11 -4.94
C LEU A 405 18.58 12.63 -5.11
N TYR A 406 18.61 12.13 -6.34
CA TYR A 406 18.83 10.73 -6.68
C TYR A 406 20.24 10.46 -7.22
N ALA A 407 20.84 11.43 -7.91
CA ALA A 407 22.17 11.30 -8.52
C ALA A 407 23.27 11.01 -7.50
N LYS A 408 23.15 11.57 -6.29
CA LYS A 408 24.12 11.36 -5.19
C LYS A 408 24.33 9.90 -4.80
N TYR A 409 23.35 9.02 -5.08
CA TYR A 409 23.41 7.61 -4.71
C TYR A 409 24.25 6.76 -5.68
N LYS A 410 24.67 7.31 -6.82
CA LYS A 410 25.64 6.66 -7.70
C LYS A 410 26.97 6.38 -6.99
N ASP A 411 27.36 7.27 -6.08
CA ASP A 411 28.61 7.20 -5.31
C ASP A 411 28.40 6.72 -3.86
N GLU A 412 27.28 6.06 -3.60
CA GLU A 412 26.90 5.60 -2.26
C GLU A 412 27.95 4.63 -1.66
N THR A 413 28.13 4.69 -0.35
CA THR A 413 29.06 3.84 0.41
C THR A 413 28.82 2.35 0.17
N TYR A 414 27.58 1.93 -0.08
CA TYR A 414 27.27 0.54 -0.43
C TYR A 414 28.09 0.05 -1.63
N PHE A 415 28.18 0.83 -2.70
CA PHE A 415 29.01 0.46 -3.86
C PHE A 415 30.51 0.50 -3.59
N LYS A 416 30.94 1.28 -2.58
CA LYS A 416 32.32 1.39 -2.13
C LYS A 416 32.72 0.22 -1.21
N SER A 417 31.83 -0.23 -0.32
CA SER A 417 32.09 -1.37 0.56
C SER A 417 32.22 -2.68 -0.21
N ILE A 418 31.39 -2.87 -1.25
CA ILE A 418 31.50 -4.01 -2.17
C ILE A 418 32.83 -3.97 -2.94
N ALA A 419 33.31 -2.79 -3.35
CA ALA A 419 34.60 -2.67 -4.02
C ALA A 419 35.80 -3.03 -3.12
N LEU A 420 35.65 -2.89 -1.80
CA LEU A 420 36.66 -3.21 -0.80
C LEU A 420 36.59 -4.66 -0.30
N GLY A 421 35.50 -5.39 -0.60
CA GLY A 421 35.19 -6.72 -0.08
C GLY A 421 35.86 -7.91 -0.77
N HIS A 422 36.80 -7.70 -1.70
CA HIS A 422 37.59 -8.79 -2.29
C HIS A 422 38.82 -9.21 -1.47
N ASN A 423 38.95 -8.76 -0.22
CA ASN A 423 39.96 -9.26 0.71
C ASN A 423 39.38 -9.35 2.13
N HIS A 424 38.76 -10.48 2.48
CA HIS A 424 38.91 -11.16 3.78
C HIS A 424 37.97 -12.38 3.84
N HIS A 425 38.45 -13.49 3.28
CA HIS A 425 38.15 -14.81 3.84
C HIS A 425 39.38 -15.25 4.64
N SER A 426 39.23 -15.28 5.96
CA SER A 426 40.03 -16.04 6.91
C SER A 426 39.13 -16.37 8.10
#